data_AF-A0A7C6YK10-F1
#
_entry.id   AF-A0A7C6YK10-F1
#
_cell.length_a   1.000
_cell.length_b   1.000
_cell.length_c   1.000
_cell.angle_alpha   90.00
_cell.angle_beta   90.00
_cell.angle_gamma   90.00
#
_symmetry.space_group_name_H-M   'P 1'
#
loop_
_entity.id
_entity.type
_entity.pdbx_description
1 polymer ?
#
loop_
_entity_poly.entity_id
_entity_poly.type
_entity_poly.pdbx_seq_one_letter_code
_entity_poly.pdbx_strand_id
1 'polypeptide(L)'
;MIRLGNGSHPRVMIVAGVHGAELPPQIAASNLINHLNGKKINGTIYIIPFAIPRDTATNTRIHNNTDPNRVANIQGTAANTISQTAKSEKVTLLIDCHSTKPHDFPGKNCIIYDPKNPKSLKLAFYINNNTKSPMIKVGNHSGVLSTECNHNNITSVICEVLSPHSKIQPRSDKLTYQYMIAFLNYAGVYSHDN
;
A
#
# COMPACT_ATOMS: atom_id res chain seq x y z
N MET A 1 -4.03 -11.18 -7.05
CA MET A 1 -4.93 -10.18 -6.43
C MET A 1 -6.12 -10.92 -5.83
N ILE A 2 -6.50 -10.61 -4.60
CA ILE A 2 -7.68 -11.14 -3.92
C ILE A 2 -8.75 -10.05 -3.91
N ARG A 3 -10.01 -10.43 -4.16
CA ARG A 3 -11.16 -9.53 -4.16
C ARG A 3 -12.14 -9.97 -3.08
N LEU A 4 -12.54 -9.04 -2.22
CA LEU A 4 -13.50 -9.26 -1.14
C LEU A 4 -14.65 -8.24 -1.25
N GLY A 5 -15.86 -8.64 -0.85
CA GLY A 5 -17.07 -7.83 -0.93
C GLY A 5 -17.98 -8.19 -2.10
N ASN A 6 -18.89 -7.28 -2.47
CA ASN A 6 -20.01 -7.56 -3.40
C ASN A 6 -19.82 -6.95 -4.80
N GLY A 7 -18.70 -6.27 -5.06
CA GLY A 7 -18.45 -5.58 -6.33
C GLY A 7 -19.02 -4.17 -6.44
N SER A 8 -19.77 -3.70 -5.45
CA SER A 8 -20.25 -2.33 -5.40
C SER A 8 -19.14 -1.35 -5.03
N HIS A 9 -19.43 -0.07 -5.20
CA HIS A 9 -18.62 1.01 -4.64
C HIS A 9 -18.87 1.13 -3.13
N PRO A 10 -17.95 1.72 -2.35
CA PRO A 10 -16.59 2.14 -2.75
C PRO A 10 -15.68 0.96 -3.11
N ARG A 11 -14.71 1.21 -4.01
CA ARG A 11 -13.73 0.22 -4.47
C ARG A 11 -12.33 0.69 -4.11
N VAL A 12 -11.63 -0.09 -3.29
CA VAL A 12 -10.31 0.31 -2.75
C VAL A 12 -9.28 -0.79 -2.94
N MET A 13 -8.01 -0.40 -3.01
CA MET A 13 -6.90 -1.33 -3.22
C MET A 13 -5.82 -1.19 -2.15
N ILE A 14 -5.31 -2.33 -1.68
CA ILE A 14 -4.17 -2.44 -0.78
C ILE A 14 -3.08 -3.20 -1.52
N VAL A 15 -1.89 -2.60 -1.62
CA VAL A 15 -0.73 -3.19 -2.29
C VAL A 15 0.39 -3.39 -1.27
N ALA A 16 0.99 -4.57 -1.30
CA ALA A 16 2.18 -4.92 -0.56
C ALA A 16 3.11 -5.76 -1.45
N GLY A 17 4.39 -5.83 -1.09
CA GLY A 17 5.36 -6.66 -1.79
C GLY A 17 5.71 -6.17 -3.19
N VAL A 18 5.64 -4.86 -3.45
CA VAL A 18 6.28 -4.25 -4.63
C VAL A 18 7.78 -4.51 -4.57
N HIS A 19 8.35 -4.45 -3.36
CA HIS A 19 9.66 -5.01 -3.03
C HIS A 19 9.48 -6.32 -2.27
N GLY A 20 9.92 -7.44 -2.86
CA GLY A 20 9.77 -8.76 -2.26
C GLY A 20 10.51 -8.96 -0.93
N ALA A 21 11.58 -8.20 -0.72
CA ALA A 21 12.36 -8.23 0.53
C ALA A 21 11.73 -7.44 1.70
N GLU A 22 10.63 -6.73 1.49
CA GLU A 22 9.93 -5.95 2.53
C GLU A 22 8.83 -6.81 3.16
N LEU A 23 9.20 -7.64 4.13
CA LEU A 23 8.32 -8.68 4.70
C LEU A 23 7.11 -8.15 5.49
N PRO A 24 7.22 -7.09 6.34
CA PRO A 24 6.11 -6.72 7.23
C PRO A 24 4.79 -6.39 6.51
N PRO A 25 4.77 -5.62 5.40
CA PRO A 25 3.55 -5.39 4.63
C PRO A 25 2.89 -6.64 4.06
N GLN A 26 3.70 -7.61 3.61
CA GLN A 26 3.21 -8.84 2.98
C GLN A 26 2.52 -9.75 4.01
N ILE A 27 3.09 -9.80 5.22
CA ILE A 27 2.51 -10.52 6.36
C ILE A 27 1.23 -9.83 6.83
N ALA A 28 1.26 -8.50 6.98
CA ALA A 28 0.08 -7.72 7.36
C ALA A 28 -1.08 -7.88 6.36
N ALA A 29 -0.79 -7.84 5.06
CA ALA A 29 -1.79 -8.06 4.01
C ALA A 29 -2.39 -9.47 4.08
N SER A 30 -1.56 -10.49 4.31
CA SER A 30 -2.02 -11.88 4.49
C SER A 30 -2.90 -12.04 5.73
N ASN A 31 -2.51 -11.43 6.85
CA ASN A 31 -3.30 -11.41 8.08
C ASN A 31 -4.63 -10.67 7.88
N LEU A 32 -4.64 -9.57 7.12
CA LEU A 32 -5.84 -8.82 6.79
C LEU A 32 -6.81 -9.63 5.93
N ILE A 33 -6.31 -10.38 4.95
CA ILE A 33 -7.14 -11.28 4.14
C ILE A 33 -7.86 -12.29 5.05
N ASN A 34 -7.13 -12.92 5.97
CA ASN A 34 -7.71 -13.87 6.92
C ASN A 34 -8.73 -13.19 7.86
N HIS A 35 -8.42 -11.99 8.36
CA HIS A 35 -9.29 -11.22 9.23
C HIS A 35 -10.62 -10.83 8.57
N LEU A 36 -10.57 -10.44 7.30
CA LEU A 36 -11.74 -10.03 6.53
C LEU A 36 -12.56 -11.22 5.99
N ASN A 37 -12.04 -12.44 6.05
CA ASN A 37 -12.75 -13.62 5.58
C ASN A 37 -14.06 -13.82 6.36
N GLY A 38 -15.18 -13.92 5.64
CA GLY A 38 -16.52 -14.02 6.23
C GLY A 38 -17.06 -12.75 6.89
N LYS A 39 -16.33 -11.61 6.84
CA LYS A 39 -16.81 -10.33 7.36
C LYS A 39 -17.67 -9.60 6.35
N LYS A 40 -18.63 -8.82 6.84
CA LYS A 40 -19.45 -7.92 6.01
C LYS A 40 -18.58 -6.77 5.51
N ILE A 41 -18.57 -6.56 4.20
CA ILE A 41 -17.84 -5.49 3.52
C ILE A 41 -18.84 -4.60 2.80
N ASN A 42 -18.75 -3.29 3.01
CA ASN A 42 -19.58 -2.28 2.35
C ASN A 42 -18.85 -1.76 1.10
N GLY A 43 -18.92 -2.52 0.00
CA GLY A 43 -18.21 -2.21 -1.24
C GLY A 43 -17.27 -3.33 -1.68
N THR A 44 -16.10 -2.96 -2.21
CA THR A 44 -15.10 -3.91 -2.72
C THR A 44 -13.70 -3.56 -2.23
N ILE A 45 -12.99 -4.56 -1.72
CA ILE A 45 -11.59 -4.46 -1.31
C ILE A 45 -10.77 -5.36 -2.24
N TYR A 46 -9.75 -4.80 -2.89
CA TYR A 46 -8.73 -5.52 -3.63
C TYR A 46 -7.45 -5.55 -2.82
N ILE A 47 -6.87 -6.74 -2.61
CA ILE A 47 -5.64 -6.92 -1.85
C ILE A 47 -4.61 -7.64 -2.72
N ILE A 48 -3.42 -7.04 -2.85
CA ILE A 48 -2.26 -7.62 -3.51
C ILE A 48 -1.19 -7.81 -2.43
N PRO A 49 -1.13 -8.97 -1.76
CA PRO A 49 -0.16 -9.20 -0.68
C PRO A 49 1.26 -9.38 -1.19
N PHE A 50 1.41 -9.85 -2.44
CA PHE A 50 2.68 -10.10 -3.12
C PHE A 50 2.58 -9.51 -4.53
N ALA A 51 2.98 -8.25 -4.71
CA ALA A 51 2.88 -7.56 -6.00
C ALA A 51 3.81 -8.17 -7.06
N ILE A 52 5.00 -8.64 -6.66
CA ILE A 52 5.91 -9.39 -7.51
C ILE A 52 6.24 -10.73 -6.81
N PRO A 53 5.42 -11.78 -7.01
CA PRO A 53 5.56 -13.04 -6.26
C PRO A 53 6.94 -13.68 -6.35
N ARG A 54 7.60 -13.58 -7.52
CA ARG A 54 8.98 -14.05 -7.71
C ARG A 54 9.93 -13.38 -6.72
N ASP A 55 9.88 -12.07 -6.62
CA ASP A 55 10.76 -11.28 -5.77
C ASP A 55 10.49 -11.55 -4.29
N THR A 56 9.23 -11.77 -3.92
CA THR A 56 8.88 -12.25 -2.57
C THR A 56 9.53 -13.61 -2.30
N ALA A 57 9.36 -14.57 -3.22
CA ALA A 57 9.88 -15.93 -3.06
C ALA A 57 11.42 -15.96 -2.99
N THR A 58 12.11 -15.02 -3.65
CA THR A 58 13.57 -14.88 -3.62
C THR A 58 14.07 -13.77 -2.69
N ASN A 59 13.19 -13.19 -1.87
CA ASN A 59 13.53 -12.16 -0.89
C ASN A 59 14.33 -10.99 -1.50
N THR A 60 13.93 -10.55 -2.70
CA THR A 60 14.65 -9.60 -3.54
C THR A 60 13.94 -8.24 -3.54
N ARG A 61 14.70 -7.15 -3.44
CA ARG A 61 14.17 -5.78 -3.56
C ARG A 61 14.21 -5.24 -4.99
N ILE A 62 15.31 -5.49 -5.69
CA ILE A 62 15.58 -4.95 -7.02
C ILE A 62 15.13 -5.97 -8.06
N HIS A 63 14.14 -5.60 -8.87
CA HIS A 63 13.56 -6.45 -9.90
C HIS A 63 14.30 -6.23 -11.22
N ASN A 64 14.98 -7.26 -11.74
CA ASN A 64 15.69 -7.20 -13.03
C ASN A 64 16.55 -5.91 -13.16
N ASN A 65 17.41 -5.65 -12.17
CA ASN A 65 18.29 -4.48 -12.07
C ASN A 65 17.59 -3.11 -11.95
N THR A 66 16.28 -3.09 -11.68
CA THR A 66 15.49 -1.85 -11.53
C THR A 66 14.72 -1.85 -10.22
N ASP A 67 14.55 -0.68 -9.60
CA ASP A 67 13.60 -0.50 -8.49
C ASP A 67 12.17 -0.58 -9.07
N PRO A 68 11.38 -1.60 -8.73
CA PRO A 68 10.05 -1.78 -9.30
C PRO A 68 9.07 -0.65 -8.91
N ASN A 69 9.33 0.09 -7.83
CA ASN A 69 8.56 1.27 -7.43
C ASN A 69 9.13 2.57 -8.04
N ARG A 70 9.86 2.50 -9.16
CA ARG A 70 10.29 3.67 -9.96
C ARG A 70 9.90 3.58 -11.43
N VAL A 71 9.07 2.58 -11.78
CA VAL A 71 8.73 2.28 -13.17
C VAL A 71 7.23 2.06 -13.39
N ALA A 72 6.37 2.56 -12.50
CA ALA A 72 4.91 2.47 -12.65
C ALA A 72 4.37 3.27 -13.87
N ASN A 73 5.15 4.22 -14.39
CA ASN A 73 4.88 4.96 -15.62
C ASN A 73 5.28 4.20 -16.90
N ILE A 74 5.99 3.07 -16.79
CA ILE A 74 6.46 2.27 -17.93
C ILE A 74 5.49 1.12 -18.18
N GLN A 75 4.90 1.07 -19.38
CA GLN A 75 3.94 0.02 -19.75
C GLN A 75 4.54 -1.38 -19.60
N GLY A 76 3.76 -2.32 -19.05
CA GLY A 76 4.15 -3.73 -18.92
C GLY A 76 4.98 -4.06 -17.69
N THR A 77 5.41 -3.07 -16.89
CA THR A 77 6.02 -3.34 -15.58
C THR A 77 4.97 -3.78 -14.56
N ALA A 78 5.41 -4.43 -13.48
CA ALA A 78 4.50 -4.88 -12.42
C ALA A 78 3.73 -3.72 -11.77
N ALA A 79 4.42 -2.63 -11.39
CA ALA A 79 3.78 -1.46 -10.79
C ALA A 79 2.83 -0.75 -11.77
N ASN A 80 3.18 -0.68 -13.06
CA ASN A 80 2.26 -0.15 -14.08
C ASN A 80 1.01 -1.01 -14.20
N THR A 81 1.17 -2.34 -14.26
CA THR A 81 0.06 -3.29 -14.34
C THR A 81 -0.89 -3.13 -13.15
N ILE A 82 -0.36 -2.91 -11.94
CA ILE A 82 -1.18 -2.63 -10.75
C ILE A 82 -1.97 -1.32 -10.92
N SER A 83 -1.32 -0.24 -11.37
CA SER A 83 -1.99 1.04 -11.63
C SER A 83 -3.10 0.91 -12.68
N GLN A 84 -2.84 0.23 -13.81
CA GLN A 84 -3.85 -0.01 -14.84
C GLN A 84 -4.99 -0.91 -14.33
N THR A 85 -4.66 -1.93 -13.54
CA THR A 85 -5.68 -2.79 -12.91
C THR A 85 -6.59 -1.96 -12.01
N ALA A 86 -6.01 -1.10 -11.16
CA ALA A 86 -6.77 -0.21 -10.28
C ALA A 86 -7.71 0.72 -11.08
N LYS A 87 -7.26 1.28 -12.21
CA LYS A 87 -8.13 2.05 -13.12
C LYS A 87 -9.26 1.21 -13.71
N SER A 88 -8.94 0.03 -14.24
CA SER A 88 -9.93 -0.86 -14.87
C SER A 88 -11.00 -1.33 -13.89
N GLU A 89 -10.62 -1.57 -12.65
CA GLU A 89 -11.50 -1.96 -11.55
C GLU A 89 -12.24 -0.78 -10.92
N LYS A 90 -12.00 0.45 -11.41
CA LYS A 90 -12.59 1.70 -10.89
C LYS A 90 -12.29 1.92 -9.40
N VAL A 91 -11.08 1.57 -8.98
CA VAL A 91 -10.57 1.85 -7.63
C VAL A 91 -10.42 3.36 -7.44
N THR A 92 -10.91 3.89 -6.32
CA THR A 92 -10.84 5.33 -6.02
C THR A 92 -9.80 5.69 -4.96
N LEU A 93 -9.39 4.70 -4.16
CA LEU A 93 -8.45 4.83 -3.06
C LEU A 93 -7.44 3.68 -3.08
N LEU A 94 -6.16 3.98 -2.87
CA LEU A 94 -5.09 2.98 -2.80
C LEU A 94 -4.11 3.28 -1.67
N ILE A 95 -3.62 2.24 -0.99
CA ILE A 95 -2.42 2.32 -0.15
C ILE A 95 -1.34 1.38 -0.69
N ASP A 96 -0.12 1.91 -0.73
CA ASP A 96 1.09 1.19 -1.13
C ASP A 96 1.96 0.99 0.11
N CYS A 97 2.00 -0.22 0.64
CA CYS A 97 2.64 -0.52 1.92
C CYS A 97 4.03 -1.11 1.73
N HIS A 98 4.99 -0.51 2.45
CA HIS A 98 6.42 -0.74 2.32
C HIS A 98 7.09 -0.91 3.69
N SER A 99 8.33 -1.38 3.67
CA SER A 99 9.24 -1.26 4.82
C SER A 99 10.57 -0.64 4.44
N THR A 100 11.05 0.28 5.26
CA THR A 100 12.33 0.96 5.10
C THR A 100 13.37 0.42 6.07
N LYS A 101 14.61 0.22 5.61
CA LYS A 101 15.73 -0.10 6.51
C LYS A 101 16.15 1.13 7.31
N PRO A 102 16.73 0.96 8.52
CA PRO A 102 17.37 2.05 9.26
C PRO A 102 18.42 2.77 8.41
N HIS A 103 18.51 4.09 8.55
CA HIS A 103 19.45 4.97 7.82
C HIS A 103 19.25 5.03 6.29
N ASP A 104 18.14 4.51 5.78
CA ASP A 104 17.68 4.79 4.40
C ASP A 104 16.69 5.95 4.38
N PHE A 105 16.21 6.32 3.20
CA PHE A 105 15.06 7.20 3.08
C PHE A 105 13.77 6.37 2.92
N PRO A 106 12.77 6.51 3.81
CA PRO A 106 12.68 7.49 4.91
C PRO A 106 13.34 7.04 6.22
N GLY A 107 13.70 5.76 6.38
CA GLY A 107 14.48 5.28 7.53
C GLY A 107 13.72 5.33 8.86
N LYS A 108 12.40 5.46 8.81
CA LYS A 108 11.48 5.55 9.94
C LYS A 108 10.07 5.19 9.51
N ASN A 109 9.21 4.86 10.48
CA ASN A 109 7.78 4.74 10.23
C ASN A 109 7.25 6.07 9.68
N CYS A 110 6.50 6.04 8.59
CA CYS A 110 5.84 7.25 8.10
C CYS A 110 4.71 6.96 7.10
N ILE A 111 3.96 8.02 6.81
CA ILE A 111 2.97 8.05 5.73
C ILE A 111 3.47 9.09 4.71
N ILE A 112 3.75 8.64 3.50
CA ILE A 112 4.23 9.52 2.42
C ILE A 112 3.04 9.89 1.53
N TYR A 113 2.78 11.18 1.38
CA TYR A 113 1.64 11.72 0.64
C TYR A 113 2.08 12.64 -0.49
N ASP A 114 1.20 12.83 -1.48
CA ASP A 114 1.39 13.80 -2.55
C ASP A 114 0.89 15.19 -2.11
N PRO A 115 1.77 16.20 -1.95
CA PRO A 115 1.36 17.53 -1.52
C PRO A 115 0.55 18.29 -2.57
N LYS A 116 0.56 17.85 -3.85
CA LYS A 116 -0.24 18.44 -4.93
C LYS A 116 -1.65 17.84 -4.99
N ASN A 117 -1.91 16.74 -4.29
CA ASN A 117 -3.23 16.13 -4.19
C ASN A 117 -3.83 16.31 -2.78
N PRO A 118 -4.77 17.26 -2.58
CA PRO A 118 -5.42 17.48 -1.28
C PRO A 118 -6.11 16.24 -0.71
N LYS A 119 -6.59 15.32 -1.55
CA LYS A 119 -7.20 14.06 -1.10
C LYS A 119 -6.16 13.10 -0.55
N SER A 120 -4.96 13.05 -1.15
CA SER A 120 -3.81 12.28 -0.62
C SER A 120 -3.40 12.80 0.75
N LEU A 121 -3.29 14.12 0.91
CA LEU A 121 -3.04 14.76 2.21
C LEU A 121 -4.13 14.42 3.25
N LYS A 122 -5.41 14.49 2.87
CA LYS A 122 -6.53 14.15 3.78
C LYS A 122 -6.49 12.68 4.23
N LEU A 123 -6.20 11.76 3.30
CA LEU A 123 -6.02 10.35 3.61
C LEU A 123 -4.84 10.14 4.57
N ALA A 124 -3.70 10.79 4.30
CA ALA A 124 -2.53 10.72 5.17
C ALA A 124 -2.80 11.23 6.58
N PHE A 125 -3.51 12.36 6.73
CA PHE A 125 -3.93 12.88 8.04
C PHE A 125 -4.81 11.90 8.80
N TYR A 126 -5.76 11.26 8.12
CA TYR A 126 -6.61 10.28 8.77
C TYR A 126 -5.80 9.08 9.29
N ILE A 127 -4.91 8.52 8.48
CA ILE A 127 -4.06 7.40 8.91
C ILE A 127 -3.11 7.85 10.02
N ASN A 128 -2.53 9.06 9.94
CA ASN A 128 -1.68 9.64 10.98
C ASN A 128 -2.43 9.74 12.33
N ASN A 129 -3.66 10.25 12.33
CA ASN A 129 -4.44 10.40 13.57
C ASN A 129 -4.71 9.05 14.26
N ASN A 130 -4.87 7.98 13.48
CA ASN A 130 -5.16 6.63 13.96
C ASN A 130 -3.91 5.81 14.33
N THR A 131 -2.75 6.13 13.77
CA THR A 131 -1.52 5.31 13.94
C THR A 131 -0.35 6.07 14.57
N LYS A 132 -0.50 7.38 14.75
CA LYS A 132 0.53 8.33 15.25
C LYS A 132 1.83 8.33 14.44
N SER A 133 1.81 7.77 13.23
CA SER A 133 2.98 7.72 12.35
C SER A 133 3.17 9.05 11.62
N PRO A 134 4.39 9.63 11.61
CA PRO A 134 4.62 10.94 11.04
C PRO A 134 4.33 10.97 9.54
N MET A 135 3.91 12.13 9.03
CA MET A 135 3.68 12.31 7.60
C MET A 135 4.89 12.96 6.93
N ILE A 136 5.20 12.55 5.71
CA ILE A 136 6.28 13.09 4.90
C ILE A 136 5.74 13.36 3.49
N LYS A 137 6.23 14.42 2.84
CA LYS A 137 5.90 14.68 1.43
C LYS A 137 6.64 13.71 0.53
N VAL A 138 5.99 13.23 -0.53
CA VAL A 138 6.67 12.46 -1.57
C VAL A 138 7.80 13.28 -2.18
N GLY A 139 8.94 12.63 -2.41
CA GLY A 139 10.07 13.23 -3.13
C GLY A 139 9.78 13.38 -4.62
N ASN A 140 10.66 14.06 -5.35
CA ASN A 140 10.54 14.21 -6.79
C ASN A 140 11.03 12.95 -7.52
N HIS A 141 10.22 11.88 -7.50
CA HIS A 141 10.53 10.60 -8.14
C HIS A 141 9.43 10.22 -9.13
N SER A 142 9.79 10.06 -10.41
CA SER A 142 8.88 9.54 -11.43
C SER A 142 8.63 8.04 -11.24
N GLY A 143 7.45 7.56 -11.65
CA GLY A 143 7.18 6.12 -11.71
C GLY A 143 6.95 5.45 -10.34
N VAL A 144 6.79 6.23 -9.27
CA VAL A 144 6.31 5.72 -7.97
C VAL A 144 4.83 5.35 -8.10
N LEU A 145 4.45 4.14 -7.70
CA LEU A 145 3.10 3.60 -7.88
C LEU A 145 2.02 4.54 -7.33
N SER A 146 2.16 4.99 -6.08
CA SER A 146 1.20 5.91 -5.46
C SER A 146 1.12 7.26 -6.19
N THR A 147 2.23 7.76 -6.74
CA THR A 147 2.27 9.02 -7.50
C THR A 147 1.56 8.88 -8.83
N GLU A 148 1.84 7.80 -9.58
CA GLU A 148 1.14 7.51 -10.83
C GLU A 148 -0.36 7.28 -10.60
N CYS A 149 -0.75 6.60 -9.51
CA CYS A 149 -2.16 6.46 -9.14
C CYS A 149 -2.81 7.82 -8.83
N ASN A 150 -2.14 8.70 -8.07
CA ASN A 150 -2.63 10.05 -7.79
C ASN A 150 -2.85 10.87 -9.06
N HIS A 151 -1.90 10.84 -10.01
CA HIS A 151 -2.05 11.50 -11.32
C HIS A 151 -3.23 10.98 -12.14
N ASN A 152 -3.66 9.74 -11.88
CA ASN A 152 -4.78 9.09 -12.55
C ASN A 152 -6.07 9.11 -11.73
N ASN A 153 -6.23 10.09 -10.82
CA ASN A 153 -7.41 10.29 -9.98
C ASN A 153 -7.72 9.13 -9.01
N ILE A 154 -6.73 8.29 -8.69
CA ILE A 154 -6.81 7.28 -7.65
C ILE A 154 -6.08 7.83 -6.43
N THR A 155 -6.83 8.27 -5.41
CA THR A 155 -6.24 8.91 -4.22
C THR A 155 -5.37 7.91 -3.48
N SER A 156 -4.07 8.20 -3.36
CA SER A 156 -3.09 7.25 -2.89
C SER A 156 -2.07 7.84 -1.91
N VAL A 157 -1.58 7.00 -1.00
CA VAL A 157 -0.44 7.29 -0.12
C VAL A 157 0.47 6.06 -0.03
N ILE A 158 1.72 6.25 0.36
CA ILE A 158 2.61 5.17 0.78
C ILE A 158 2.61 5.09 2.31
N CYS A 159 2.62 3.88 2.85
CA CYS A 159 2.82 3.66 4.28
C CYS A 159 4.09 2.83 4.50
N GLU A 160 5.04 3.39 5.23
CA GLU A 160 6.35 2.80 5.51
C GLU A 160 6.45 2.39 6.98
N VAL A 161 6.96 1.19 7.22
CA VAL A 161 7.39 0.76 8.57
C VAL A 161 8.89 0.52 8.61
N LEU A 162 9.52 0.86 9.74
CA LEU A 162 10.93 0.63 9.97
C LEU A 162 11.19 -0.87 10.17
N SER A 163 11.78 -1.50 9.16
CA SER A 163 12.27 -2.88 9.23
C SER A 163 13.37 -3.09 8.19
N PRO A 164 14.52 -3.67 8.56
CA PRO A 164 15.52 -4.06 7.58
C PRO A 164 14.91 -5.03 6.55
N HIS A 165 15.38 -4.95 5.30
CA HIS A 165 15.01 -5.91 4.27
C HIS A 165 15.28 -7.34 4.74
N SER A 166 14.44 -8.27 4.31
CA SER A 166 14.55 -9.70 4.62
C SER A 166 14.36 -10.03 6.11
N LYS A 167 13.94 -9.05 6.91
CA LYS A 167 13.73 -9.18 8.36
C LYS A 167 12.40 -8.57 8.76
N ILE A 168 11.95 -8.95 9.95
CA ILE A 168 10.77 -8.39 10.60
C ILE A 168 11.23 -7.74 11.90
N GLN A 169 11.23 -6.42 11.93
CA GLN A 169 11.40 -5.68 13.18
C GLN A 169 10.15 -5.91 14.05
N PRO A 170 10.28 -6.06 15.38
CA PRO A 170 9.13 -6.25 16.27
C PRO A 170 8.04 -5.20 16.03
N ARG A 171 6.80 -5.66 15.87
CA ARG A 171 5.58 -4.85 15.66
C ARG A 171 5.49 -4.10 14.32
N SER A 172 6.47 -4.22 13.41
CA SER A 172 6.39 -3.59 12.08
C SER A 172 5.22 -4.12 11.24
N ASP A 173 4.94 -5.41 11.35
CA ASP A 173 3.78 -6.09 10.76
C ASP A 173 2.46 -5.58 11.37
N LYS A 174 2.41 -5.44 12.70
CA LYS A 174 1.24 -4.92 13.43
C LYS A 174 0.92 -3.47 13.07
N LEU A 175 1.94 -2.63 12.94
CA LEU A 175 1.76 -1.24 12.53
C LEU A 175 1.29 -1.15 11.07
N THR A 176 1.85 -1.99 10.19
CA THR A 176 1.37 -2.05 8.80
C THR A 176 -0.10 -2.48 8.72
N TYR A 177 -0.48 -3.47 9.53
CA TYR A 177 -1.87 -3.88 9.66
C TYR A 177 -2.78 -2.73 10.14
N GLN A 178 -2.31 -1.92 11.11
CA GLN A 178 -3.04 -0.73 11.55
C GLN A 178 -3.21 0.31 10.43
N TYR A 179 -2.21 0.52 9.57
CA TYR A 179 -2.37 1.38 8.39
C TYR A 179 -3.48 0.87 7.46
N MET A 180 -3.50 -0.45 7.21
CA MET A 180 -4.51 -1.07 6.37
C MET A 180 -5.92 -0.94 6.97
N ILE A 181 -6.09 -1.18 8.26
CA ILE A 181 -7.38 -1.00 8.95
C ILE A 181 -7.82 0.46 8.92
N ALA A 182 -6.93 1.41 9.22
CA ALA A 182 -7.25 2.84 9.16
C ALA A 182 -7.66 3.27 7.74
N PHE A 183 -6.99 2.74 6.71
CA PHE A 183 -7.35 2.96 5.31
C PHE A 183 -8.74 2.43 4.97
N LEU A 184 -9.06 1.19 5.37
CA LEU A 184 -10.37 0.60 5.12
C LEU A 184 -11.50 1.35 5.85
N ASN A 185 -11.23 1.85 7.07
CA ASN A 185 -12.16 2.68 7.82
C ASN A 185 -12.39 4.02 7.12
N TYR A 186 -11.32 4.71 6.71
CA TYR A 186 -11.40 5.95 5.92
C TYR A 186 -12.24 5.78 4.65
N ALA A 187 -12.06 4.65 3.97
CA ALA A 187 -12.79 4.32 2.75
C ALA A 187 -14.28 3.98 2.98
N GLY A 188 -14.70 3.75 4.22
CA GLY A 188 -16.06 3.35 4.57
C GLY A 188 -16.43 1.93 4.11
N VAL A 189 -15.43 1.10 3.77
CA VAL A 189 -15.64 -0.28 3.29
C VAL A 189 -15.66 -1.30 4.42
N TYR A 190 -14.95 -1.01 5.52
CA TYR A 190 -14.87 -1.88 6.69
C TYR A 190 -14.49 -1.07 7.93
N SER A 191 -15.18 -1.31 9.05
CA SER A 191 -14.82 -0.80 10.37
C SER A 191 -14.57 -1.98 11.30
N HIS A 192 -13.50 -1.90 12.10
CA HIS A 192 -13.15 -2.93 13.07
C HIS A 192 -14.05 -2.92 14.32
N ASP A 193 -14.81 -1.83 14.52
CA ASP A 193 -15.65 -1.59 15.69
C ASP A 193 -17.11 -2.11 15.53
N ASN A 194 -17.36 -3.01 14.57
CA ASN A 194 -18.65 -3.70 14.37
C ASN A 194 -18.52 -5.20 14.55
#